data_AF-A0A4W3GGE8-F1
#
_entry.id   AF-A0A4W3GGE8-F1
#
_cell.length_a   1.000
_cell.length_b   1.000
_cell.length_c   1.000
_cell.angle_alpha   90.00
_cell.angle_beta   90.00
_cell.angle_gamma   90.00
#
_symmetry.space_group_name_H-M   'P 1'
#
loop_
_entity.id
_entity.type
_entity.pdbx_description
1 polymer ?
#
loop_
_entity_poly.entity_id
_entity_poly.type
_entity_poly.pdbx_seq_one_letter_code
_entity_poly.pdbx_strand_id
1 'polypeptide(L)' 'YNKTVKVENCEETIQVQRCEGHCRSATDKMSITCECCRELKTEEKSVELKCENGTSMNYKYINIESCSYVPKRFTEYTAK' A
#
# COMPACT_ATOMS: atom_id res chain seq x y z
N TYR A 1 -2.33 -6.03 9.48
CA TYR A 1 -1.36 -7.11 9.72
C TYR A 1 -0.15 -6.53 10.46
N ASN A 2 0.56 -7.37 11.21
CA ASN A 2 1.76 -6.93 11.93
C ASN A 2 2.96 -6.94 10.97
N LYS A 3 3.77 -5.89 10.98
CA LYS A 3 4.99 -5.77 10.22
C LYS A 3 6.10 -5.27 11.12
N THR A 4 7.19 -6.01 11.20
CA THR A 4 8.42 -5.57 11.88
C THR A 4 9.18 -4.64 10.95
N VAL A 5 9.47 -3.44 11.44
CA VAL A 5 10.35 -2.48 10.77
C VAL A 5 11.70 -2.56 11.46
N LYS A 6 12.76 -2.78 10.67
CA LYS A 6 14.14 -2.79 11.14
C LYS A 6 14.95 -1.76 10.37
N VAL A 7 15.58 -0.84 11.09
CA VAL A 7 16.48 0.18 10.56
C VAL A 7 17.74 0.11 11.39
N GLU A 8 18.86 -0.27 10.77
CA GLU A 8 20.13 -0.51 11.47
C GLU A 8 19.96 -1.48 12.66
N ASN A 9 20.27 -1.02 13.88
CA ASN A 9 20.18 -1.77 15.13
C ASN A 9 18.89 -1.47 15.91
N CYS A 10 17.88 -0.89 15.24
CA CYS A 10 16.61 -0.49 15.82
C CYS A 10 15.46 -1.25 15.17
N GLU A 11 14.53 -1.75 15.97
CA GLU A 11 13.35 -2.48 15.48
C GLU A 11 12.10 -2.22 16.31
N GLU A 12 10.94 -2.33 15.66
CA GLU A 12 9.63 -2.32 16.32
C GLU A 12 8.59 -3.02 15.44
N THR A 13 7.55 -3.59 16.05
CA THR A 13 6.45 -4.22 15.32
C THR A 13 5.23 -3.31 15.28
N ILE A 14 4.85 -2.90 14.06
CA ILE A 14 3.71 -2.02 13.83
C ILE A 14 2.54 -2.74 13.19
N GLN A 15 1.33 -2.27 13.50
CA GLN A 15 0.13 -2.65 12.77
C GLN A 15 -0.03 -1.77 11.53
N VAL A 16 -0.08 -2.42 10.37
CA VAL A 16 -0.29 -1.78 9.08
C VAL A 16 -1.50 -2.37 8.38
N GLN A 17 -2.14 -1.57 7.54
CA GLN A 17 -3.19 -2.04 6.63
C GLN A 17 -2.62 -2.35 5.24
N ARG A 18 -3.27 -3.25 4.51
CA ARG A 18 -3.02 -3.48 3.08
C ARG A 18 -4.34 -3.64 2.35
N CYS A 19 -4.37 -3.23 1.10
CA CYS A 19 -5.50 -3.51 0.22
C CYS A 19 -5.41 -4.94 -0.28
N GLU A 20 -6.38 -5.78 0.11
CA GLU A 20 -6.52 -7.14 -0.37
C GLU A 20 -7.76 -7.24 -1.25
N GLY A 21 -7.60 -7.74 -2.47
CA GLY A 21 -8.71 -7.97 -3.38
C GLY A 21 -8.24 -8.37 -4.77
N HIS A 22 -9.07 -9.12 -5.49
CA HIS A 22 -8.82 -9.45 -6.88
C HIS A 22 -9.14 -8.25 -7.77
N CYS A 23 -8.37 -8.08 -8.85
CA CYS A 23 -8.79 -7.19 -9.92
C CYS A 23 -10.00 -7.80 -10.64
N ARG A 24 -10.99 -6.97 -10.94
CA ARG A 24 -12.17 -7.32 -11.72
C ARG A 24 -11.95 -6.83 -13.14
N SER A 25 -12.20 -7.68 -14.12
CA SER A 25 -12.13 -7.30 -15.52
C SER A 25 -13.47 -7.55 -16.18
N ALA A 26 -13.94 -6.57 -16.95
CA ALA A 26 -15.11 -6.70 -17.78
C ALA A 26 -14.76 -6.25 -19.20
N THR A 27 -15.12 -7.10 -20.16
CA THR A 27 -14.94 -6.84 -21.59
C THR A 27 -16.31 -6.66 -22.22
N ASP A 28 -16.50 -5.56 -22.93
CA ASP A 28 -17.66 -5.37 -23.80
C ASP A 28 -17.20 -5.29 -25.27
N LYS A 29 -18.15 -5.07 -26.19
CA LYS A 29 -17.87 -5.07 -27.64
C LYS A 29 -16.89 -3.97 -28.08
N MET A 30 -16.57 -2.98 -27.23
CA MET A 30 -15.80 -1.79 -27.59
C MET A 30 -14.65 -1.47 -26.62
N SER A 31 -14.62 -2.07 -25.43
CA SER A 31 -13.68 -1.71 -24.37
C SER A 31 -13.36 -2.86 -23.41
N ILE A 32 -12.16 -2.79 -22.85
CA ILE A 32 -11.72 -3.62 -21.73
C ILE A 32 -11.60 -2.71 -20.52
N THR A 33 -12.40 -2.98 -19.50
CA THR A 33 -12.31 -2.31 -18.20
C THR A 33 -11.67 -3.24 -17.19
N CYS A 34 -10.65 -2.76 -16.48
CA CYS A 34 -9.99 -3.49 -15.41
C CYS A 34 -10.01 -2.62 -14.16
N GLU A 35 -10.61 -3.09 -13.07
CA GLU A 35 -10.61 -2.42 -11.78
C GLU A 35 -9.80 -3.22 -10.78
N CYS A 36 -8.86 -2.58 -10.09
CA CYS A 36 -8.07 -3.24 -9.05
C CYS A 36 -8.33 -2.57 -7.70
N CYS A 37 -8.34 -3.37 -6.64
CA CYS A 37 -8.33 -2.84 -5.28
C CYS A 37 -6.98 -2.16 -5.03
N ARG A 38 -7.03 -0.85 -4.76
CA ARG A 38 -5.84 -0.01 -4.49
C ARG A 38 -6.11 0.94 -3.34
N GLU A 39 -5.03 1.52 -2.83
CA GLU A 39 -5.04 2.53 -1.79
C GLU A 39 -5.85 3.76 -2.28
N LEU A 40 -6.92 4.09 -1.57
CA LEU A 40 -7.72 5.28 -1.83
C LEU A 40 -7.22 6.46 -1.00
N LYS A 41 -6.99 6.20 0.29
CA LYS A 41 -6.53 7.20 1.25
C LYS A 41 -5.39 6.65 2.08
N THR A 42 -4.36 7.46 2.25
CA THR A 42 -3.18 7.16 3.04
C THR A 42 -2.92 8.27 4.05
N GLU A 43 -2.20 7.92 5.10
CA GLU A 43 -1.82 8.82 6.19
C GLU A 43 -0.35 8.58 6.54
N GLU A 44 0.41 9.64 6.81
CA GLU A 44 1.75 9.52 7.38
C GLU A 44 1.65 9.31 8.89
N LYS A 45 2.21 8.20 9.37
CA LYS A 45 2.33 7.87 10.79
C LYS A 45 3.78 7.83 11.21
N SER A 46 4.02 7.94 12.51
CA SER A 46 5.33 7.81 13.13
C SER A 46 5.29 6.77 14.23
N VAL A 47 6.38 6.01 14.36
CA VAL A 47 6.59 5.04 15.44
C VAL A 47 7.99 5.24 16.00
N GLU A 48 8.14 5.03 17.30
CA GLU A 48 9.44 5.00 17.96
C GLU A 48 10.03 3.58 17.86
N LEU A 49 11.16 3.44 17.17
CA LEU A 49 11.92 2.19 17.13
C LEU A 49 12.86 2.14 18.32
N LYS A 50 12.97 0.96 18.94
CA LYS A 50 13.91 0.72 20.04
C LYS A 50 15.20 0.14 19.50
N CYS A 51 16.31 0.70 19.92
CA CYS A 51 17.64 0.31 19.47
C CYS A 51 18.37 -0.51 20.54
N GLU A 52 19.26 -1.42 20.11
CA GLU A 52 20.02 -2.30 21.01
C GLU A 52 20.93 -1.52 21.99
N ASN A 53 21.38 -0.34 21.60
CA ASN A 53 22.19 0.57 22.43
C ASN A 53 21.38 1.34 23.49
N GLY A 54 20.07 1.04 23.63
CA GLY A 54 19.17 1.69 24.58
C GLY A 54 18.63 3.05 24.13
N THR A 55 19.01 3.54 22.94
CA THR A 55 18.41 4.73 22.34
C THR A 55 17.12 4.38 21.61
N SER A 56 16.39 5.40 21.19
CA SER A 56 15.24 5.26 20.30
C SER A 56 15.33 6.21 19.11
N MET A 57 14.66 5.85 18.02
CA MET A 57 14.56 6.69 16.83
C MET A 57 13.12 6.78 16.35
N ASN A 58 12.72 7.95 15.87
CA ASN A 58 11.41 8.12 15.26
C ASN A 58 11.47 7.72 13.78
N TYR A 59 10.63 6.76 13.39
CA TYR A 59 10.47 6.28 12.03
C TYR A 59 9.11 6.64 11.48
N LYS A 60 9.10 7.36 10.35
CA LYS A 60 7.88 7.72 9.64
C LYS A 60 7.54 6.69 8.56
N TYR A 61 6.26 6.38 8.43
CA TYR A 61 5.76 5.45 7.42
C TYR A 61 4.39 5.88 6.90
N ILE A 62 4.07 5.45 5.68
CA ILE A 62 2.75 5.65 5.10
C ILE A 62 1.87 4.47 5.49
N ASN A 63 0.76 4.75 6.18
CA ASN A 63 -0.28 3.79 6.49
C ASN A 63 -1.46 3.96 5.54
N ILE A 64 -2.03 2.85 5.09
CA ILE A 64 -3.29 2.85 4.33
C ILE A 64 -4.43 3.08 5.31
N GLU A 65 -5.36 3.97 4.98
CA GLU A 65 -6.58 4.22 5.76
C GLU A 65 -7.78 3.55 5.10
N SER A 66 -7.85 3.58 3.77
CA SER A 66 -8.93 2.94 3.02
C SER A 66 -8.49 2.51 1.63
N CYS A 67 -9.23 1.53 1.09
CA CYS A 67 -9.02 0.95 -0.22
C CYS A 67 -10.27 1.11 -1.07
N SER A 68 -10.09 1.27 -2.39
CA SER A 68 -11.19 1.26 -3.34
C SER A 68 -10.82 0.52 -4.63
N TYR A 69 -11.85 0.11 -5.37
CA TYR A 69 -11.67 -0.35 -6.72
C TYR A 69 -11.46 0.86 -7.63
N VAL A 70 -10.29 0.93 -8.25
CA VAL A 70 -9.97 2.01 -9.19
C VAL A 70 -9.86 1.43 -10.60
N PRO A 71 -10.56 2.03 -11.59
CA PRO A 71 -10.43 1.61 -12.98
C PRO A 71 -9.06 1.96 -13.51
N LYS A 72 -8.33 0.96 -13.99
CA LYS A 72 -7.24 1.13 -14.94
C LYS A 72 -7.85 1.32 -16.32
N ARG A 73 -8.04 2.57 -16.73
CA ARG A 73 -8.29 2.86 -18.15
C ARG A 73 -7.00 2.56 -18.91
N PHE A 74 -7.01 1.50 -19.72
CA PHE A 74 -6.02 1.33 -20.77
C PHE A 74 -6.38 2.31 -21.89
N THR A 75 -5.94 3.55 -21.80
CA THR A 75 -5.83 4.40 -22.99
C THR A 75 -4.56 4.00 -23.70
N GLU A 76 -4.70 3.54 -24.95
CA GLU A 76 -3.66 3.21 -25.94
C GLU A 76 -3.16 1.75 -25.93
N TYR A 77 -3.91 0.90 -26.63
CA TYR A 77 -3.25 0.00 -27.58
C TYR A 77 -2.56 0.89 -28.63
N THR A 78 -1.24 1.01 -28.59
CA THR A 78 -0.48 1.21 -29.83
C THR A 78 -0.73 -0.04 -30.67
N ALA A 79 -1.65 0.08 -31.63
CA ALA A 79 -1.72 -0.87 -32.73
C ALA A 79 -0.32 -0.89 -33.38
N LYS A 80 0.26 -2.10 -33.46
CA LYS A 80 1.49 -2.37 -34.20
C LYS A 80 1.39 -1.89 -35.65
#